data_AF-A0A192H321-F1
#
_entry.id   AF-A0A192H321-F1
#
_cell.length_a   1.000
_cell.length_b   1.000
_cell.length_c   1.000
_cell.angle_alpha   90.00
_cell.angle_beta   90.00
_cell.angle_gamma   90.00
#
_symmetry.space_group_name_H-M   'P 1'
#
loop_
_entity.id
_entity.type
_entity.pdbx_description
1 polymer ?
#
loop_
_entity_poly.entity_id
_entity_poly.type
_entity_poly.pdbx_seq_one_letter_code
_entity_poly.pdbx_strand_id
1 'polypeptide(L)'
;MTENLYDSLIKSSTPANSLNYELLRDVLLPNLLGQESAGILYWAGKSLARQLPLADISDLSHFFSQFGLGDLTLTEQGHRQYHFTLAGPIIEKRQAAFAKADFQLETGFIAQQIQQITAVVAEGQQESGQGLVTITIATDTTDTPLTNQTTEPLTFSKSDSEPIEAAPEITETEPNIEAATTKSENNTEPRAGFIPSRRDDHKRRHWFGSHH
;
A
#
# COMPACT_ATOMS: atom_id res chain seq x y z
N MET A 1 14.02 24.68 -14.43
CA MET A 1 13.47 24.13 -13.18
C MET A 1 13.53 22.62 -13.33
N THR A 2 14.24 21.92 -12.46
CA THR A 2 14.25 20.45 -12.43
C THR A 2 12.89 19.99 -11.92
N GLU A 3 12.20 19.10 -12.63
CA GLU A 3 10.98 18.50 -12.08
C GLU A 3 11.32 17.76 -10.78
N ASN A 4 10.49 17.95 -9.77
CA ASN A 4 10.60 17.26 -8.48
C ASN A 4 10.17 15.79 -8.67
N LEU A 5 10.80 14.85 -7.95
CA LEU A 5 10.44 13.43 -7.93
C LEU A 5 8.94 13.21 -7.71
N TYR A 6 8.33 13.97 -6.79
CA TYR A 6 6.90 13.94 -6.52
C TYR A 6 6.06 14.27 -7.77
N ASP A 7 6.36 15.35 -8.48
CA ASP A 7 5.61 15.73 -9.70
C ASP A 7 5.69 14.64 -10.77
N SER A 8 6.87 14.03 -10.91
CA SER A 8 7.08 12.89 -11.82
C SER A 8 6.25 11.67 -11.42
N LEU A 9 6.14 11.37 -10.13
CA LEU A 9 5.33 10.26 -9.62
C LEU A 9 3.84 10.48 -9.86
N ILE A 10 3.33 11.69 -9.59
CA ILE A 10 1.91 12.00 -9.80
C ILE A 10 1.55 12.01 -11.28
N LYS A 11 2.39 12.61 -12.14
CA LYS A 11 2.18 12.66 -13.59
C LYS A 11 2.22 11.30 -14.28
N SER A 12 3.02 10.37 -13.76
CA SER A 12 3.12 9.00 -14.28
C SER A 12 2.13 8.04 -13.61
N SER A 13 1.48 8.47 -12.52
CA SER A 13 0.50 7.67 -11.80
C SER A 13 -0.66 7.34 -12.73
N THR A 14 -0.77 6.06 -13.07
CA THR A 14 -2.01 5.49 -13.59
C THR A 14 -2.71 4.85 -12.40
N PRO A 15 -4.05 4.95 -12.23
CA PRO A 15 -4.74 4.25 -11.17
C PRO A 15 -4.35 2.77 -11.21
N ALA A 16 -3.49 2.39 -10.28
CA ALA A 16 -2.87 1.09 -10.28
C ALA A 16 -3.91 0.06 -9.85
N ASN A 17 -3.86 -1.11 -10.48
CA ASN A 17 -4.54 -2.27 -9.93
C ASN A 17 -3.95 -2.55 -8.54
N SER A 18 -4.75 -2.38 -7.48
CA SER A 18 -4.32 -2.52 -6.08
C SER A 18 -3.66 -3.89 -5.81
N LEU A 19 -4.01 -4.90 -6.62
CA LEU A 19 -3.40 -6.23 -6.59
C LEU A 19 -1.88 -6.21 -6.79
N ASN A 20 -1.36 -5.38 -7.70
CA ASN A 20 0.08 -5.32 -7.98
C ASN A 20 0.85 -4.78 -6.78
N TYR A 21 0.29 -3.78 -6.11
CA TYR A 21 0.86 -3.19 -4.91
C TYR A 21 0.85 -4.20 -3.75
N GLU A 22 -0.27 -4.85 -3.49
CA GLU A 22 -0.39 -5.90 -2.46
C GLU A 22 0.58 -7.06 -2.71
N LEU A 23 0.74 -7.51 -3.96
CA LEU A 23 1.68 -8.56 -4.31
C LEU A 23 3.13 -8.16 -3.99
N LEU A 24 3.55 -6.97 -4.40
CA LEU A 24 4.90 -6.50 -4.12
C LEU A 24 5.11 -6.30 -2.61
N ARG A 25 4.16 -5.63 -1.97
CA ARG A 25 4.30 -5.17 -0.60
C ARG A 25 4.13 -6.27 0.43
N ASP A 26 3.07 -7.05 0.33
CA ASP A 26 2.66 -7.99 1.39
C ASP A 26 3.09 -9.43 1.10
N VAL A 27 3.52 -9.73 -0.14
CA VAL A 27 4.02 -11.06 -0.51
C VAL A 27 5.52 -11.03 -0.81
N LEU A 28 5.96 -10.19 -1.76
CA LEU A 28 7.34 -10.20 -2.24
C LEU A 28 8.32 -9.64 -1.21
N LEU A 29 8.05 -8.47 -0.63
CA LEU A 29 8.98 -7.83 0.32
C LEU A 29 9.23 -8.70 1.57
N PRO A 30 8.22 -9.27 2.26
CA PRO A 30 8.48 -10.13 3.40
C PRO A 30 9.28 -11.38 3.03
N ASN A 31 9.06 -11.94 1.85
CA ASN A 31 9.82 -13.09 1.36
C ASN A 31 11.30 -12.73 1.12
N LEU A 32 11.56 -11.58 0.49
CA LEU A 32 12.91 -11.12 0.20
C LEU A 32 13.70 -10.74 1.46
N LEU A 33 13.03 -10.09 2.42
CA LEU A 33 13.67 -9.51 3.61
C LEU A 33 13.73 -10.47 4.80
N GLY A 34 12.89 -11.50 4.82
CA GLY A 34 12.87 -12.50 5.88
C GLY A 34 12.55 -11.90 7.25
N GLN A 35 13.29 -12.32 8.28
CA GLN A 35 13.01 -11.94 9.67
C GLN A 35 13.31 -10.48 9.99
N GLU A 36 14.15 -9.82 9.19
CA GLU A 36 14.55 -8.42 9.38
C GLU A 36 13.62 -7.44 8.65
N SER A 37 12.52 -7.93 8.07
CA SER A 37 11.59 -7.12 7.25
C SER A 37 11.16 -5.84 7.96
N ALA A 38 10.78 -5.95 9.24
CA ALA A 38 10.31 -4.83 10.03
C ALA A 38 11.35 -3.70 10.14
N GLY A 39 12.59 -4.03 10.53
CA GLY A 39 13.66 -3.04 10.68
C GLY A 39 14.09 -2.43 9.34
N ILE A 40 14.18 -3.26 8.29
CA ILE A 40 14.55 -2.80 6.95
C ILE A 40 13.47 -1.89 6.37
N LEU A 41 12.18 -2.24 6.51
CA LEU A 41 11.06 -1.42 6.05
C LEU A 41 10.98 -0.09 6.81
N TYR A 42 11.24 -0.10 8.12
CA TYR A 42 11.33 1.13 8.91
C TYR A 42 12.39 2.08 8.37
N TRP A 43 13.60 1.56 8.13
CA TRP A 43 14.68 2.38 7.57
C TRP A 43 14.40 2.80 6.12
N ALA A 44 13.78 1.94 5.31
CA ALA A 44 13.34 2.25 3.97
C ALA A 44 12.34 3.42 3.97
N GLY A 45 11.40 3.43 4.91
CA GLY A 45 10.46 4.53 5.13
C GLY A 45 11.18 5.84 5.43
N LYS A 46 12.15 5.81 6.36
CA LYS A 46 13.01 6.99 6.62
C LYS A 46 13.77 7.43 5.37
N SER A 47 14.31 6.49 4.60
CA SER A 47 15.04 6.80 3.37
C SER A 47 14.16 7.42 2.29
N LEU A 48 12.90 6.98 2.20
CA LEU A 48 11.92 7.52 1.28
C LEU A 48 11.51 8.95 1.66
N ALA A 49 11.26 9.21 2.94
CA ALA A 49 10.92 10.55 3.45
C ALA A 49 12.01 11.59 3.13
N ARG A 50 13.30 11.20 3.21
CA ARG A 50 14.41 12.10 2.82
C ARG A 50 14.36 12.53 1.35
N GLN A 51 13.81 11.70 0.47
CA GLN A 51 13.68 12.00 -0.97
C GLN A 51 12.39 12.76 -1.30
N LEU A 52 11.41 12.73 -0.39
CA LEU A 52 10.09 13.34 -0.52
C LEU A 52 9.79 14.23 0.70
N PRO A 53 10.64 15.24 0.99
CA PRO A 53 10.51 16.06 2.20
C PRO A 53 9.22 16.86 2.20
N LEU A 54 8.43 16.83 3.27
CA LEU A 54 7.21 17.64 3.39
C LEU A 54 7.51 18.99 4.05
N ALA A 55 6.70 20.00 3.74
CA ALA A 55 6.83 21.33 4.34
C ALA A 55 6.22 21.34 5.74
N ASP A 56 5.02 20.77 5.87
CA ASP A 56 4.23 20.83 7.10
C ASP A 56 3.71 19.44 7.53
N ILE A 57 3.45 19.27 8.82
CA ILE A 57 2.89 18.01 9.37
C ILE A 57 1.51 17.73 8.76
N SER A 58 0.73 18.77 8.45
CA SER A 58 -0.59 18.64 7.82
C SER A 58 -0.55 17.99 6.44
N ASP A 59 0.59 18.05 5.75
CA ASP A 59 0.75 17.49 4.41
C ASP A 59 0.86 15.97 4.41
N LEU A 60 1.18 15.37 5.57
CA LEU A 60 1.28 13.91 5.72
C LEU A 60 -0.03 13.22 5.33
N SER A 61 -1.17 13.73 5.77
CA SER A 61 -2.49 13.14 5.46
C SER A 61 -2.77 13.14 3.96
N HIS A 62 -2.46 14.25 3.28
CA HIS A 62 -2.63 14.37 1.83
C HIS A 62 -1.69 13.41 1.09
N PHE A 63 -0.41 13.36 1.48
CA PHE A 63 0.57 12.45 0.91
C PHE A 63 0.11 10.98 1.03
N PHE A 64 -0.32 10.57 2.22
CA PHE A 64 -0.72 9.19 2.48
C PHE A 64 -1.93 8.77 1.64
N SER A 65 -2.94 9.64 1.54
CA SER A 65 -4.09 9.39 0.67
C SER A 65 -3.68 9.26 -0.79
N GLN A 66 -2.87 10.19 -1.29
CA GLN A 66 -2.49 10.25 -2.71
C GLN A 66 -1.61 9.07 -3.15
N PHE A 67 -0.74 8.58 -2.27
CA PHE A 67 0.11 7.42 -2.53
C PHE A 67 -0.54 6.07 -2.14
N GLY A 68 -1.80 6.08 -1.69
CA GLY A 68 -2.52 4.86 -1.32
C GLY A 68 -1.90 4.13 -0.12
N LEU A 69 -1.33 4.88 0.84
CA LEU A 69 -0.77 4.33 2.08
C LEU A 69 -1.81 4.18 3.20
N GLY A 70 -3.01 4.72 2.98
CA GLY A 70 -4.14 4.69 3.92
C GLY A 70 -4.53 6.09 4.38
N ASP A 71 -5.53 6.15 5.24
CA ASP A 71 -6.08 7.39 5.77
C ASP A 71 -5.37 7.75 7.07
N LEU A 72 -4.39 8.65 6.97
CA LEU A 72 -3.58 9.09 8.11
C LEU A 72 -4.21 10.33 8.77
N THR A 73 -4.42 10.28 10.08
CA THR A 73 -4.94 11.40 10.88
C THR A 73 -4.02 11.66 12.07
N LEU A 74 -3.62 12.91 12.30
CA LEU A 74 -2.97 13.34 13.53
C LEU A 74 -4.04 13.49 14.62
N THR A 75 -4.00 12.64 15.64
CA THR A 75 -5.01 12.62 16.71
C THR A 75 -4.58 13.41 17.94
N GLU A 76 -3.28 13.48 18.22
CA GLU A 76 -2.73 14.26 19.33
C GLU A 76 -1.33 14.79 18.99
N GLN A 77 -1.09 16.05 19.32
CA GLN A 77 0.22 16.70 19.23
C GLN A 77 0.61 17.22 20.61
N GLY A 78 1.52 16.51 21.25
CA GLY A 78 2.15 16.91 22.50
C GLY A 78 3.51 17.59 22.27
N HIS A 79 4.17 17.98 23.36
CA HIS A 79 5.50 18.62 23.29
C HIS A 79 6.60 17.67 22.79
N ARG A 80 6.51 16.37 23.11
CA ARG A 80 7.55 15.36 22.80
C ARG A 80 7.00 14.16 22.04
N GLN A 81 5.72 14.19 21.70
CA GLN A 81 5.03 13.05 21.14
C GLN A 81 3.98 13.51 20.13
N TYR A 82 3.86 12.76 19.04
CA TYR A 82 2.82 12.89 18.05
C TYR A 82 2.11 11.55 17.93
N HIS A 83 0.79 11.56 18.01
CA HIS A 83 -0.03 10.37 17.85
C HIS A 83 -0.81 10.48 16.55
N PHE A 84 -0.69 9.44 15.74
CA PHE A 84 -1.42 9.30 14.49
C PHE A 84 -2.25 8.03 14.51
N THR A 85 -3.36 8.07 13.80
CA THR A 85 -4.11 6.88 13.41
C THR A 85 -4.03 6.70 11.91
N LEU A 86 -3.72 5.48 11.48
CA LEU A 86 -3.75 5.04 10.10
C LEU A 86 -4.91 4.04 9.92
N ALA A 87 -5.85 4.38 9.05
CA ALA A 87 -7.10 3.64 8.85
C ALA A 87 -7.44 3.51 7.36
N GLY A 88 -8.62 2.96 7.09
CA GLY A 88 -9.22 2.94 5.76
C GLY A 88 -9.27 1.55 5.12
N PRO A 89 -9.94 1.42 3.96
CA PRO A 89 -10.22 0.11 3.36
C PRO A 89 -8.97 -0.73 3.06
N ILE A 90 -7.86 -0.08 2.70
CA ILE A 90 -6.59 -0.76 2.44
C ILE A 90 -5.99 -1.37 3.72
N ILE A 91 -6.14 -0.70 4.86
CA ILE A 91 -5.62 -1.16 6.15
C ILE A 91 -6.43 -2.35 6.63
N GLU A 92 -7.77 -2.23 6.59
CA GLU A 92 -8.69 -3.32 6.94
C GLU A 92 -8.44 -4.57 6.09
N LYS A 93 -8.33 -4.40 4.76
CA LYS A 93 -8.06 -5.51 3.85
C LYS A 93 -6.72 -6.18 4.15
N ARG A 94 -5.65 -5.40 4.39
CA ARG A 94 -4.32 -5.95 4.70
C ARG A 94 -4.32 -6.71 6.03
N GLN A 95 -4.93 -6.16 7.08
CA GLN A 95 -5.04 -6.84 8.37
C GLN A 95 -5.88 -8.12 8.29
N ALA A 96 -6.93 -8.13 7.46
CA ALA A 96 -7.75 -9.32 7.23
C ALA A 96 -7.00 -10.42 6.45
N ALA A 97 -6.19 -10.03 5.46
CA ALA A 97 -5.44 -10.96 4.62
C ALA A 97 -4.16 -11.49 5.30
N PHE A 98 -3.52 -10.68 6.15
CA PHE A 98 -2.23 -10.98 6.75
C PHE A 98 -2.26 -10.80 8.27
N ALA A 99 -2.24 -11.92 9.00
CA ALA A 99 -2.32 -11.92 10.47
C ALA A 99 -1.19 -11.13 11.18
N LYS A 100 -0.09 -10.85 10.48
CA LYS A 100 1.03 -10.03 10.95
C LYS A 100 1.33 -8.89 9.97
N ALA A 101 0.29 -8.26 9.43
CA ALA A 101 0.45 -7.06 8.61
C ALA A 101 1.29 -6.02 9.38
N ASP A 102 2.37 -5.55 8.77
CA ASP A 102 3.24 -4.52 9.33
C ASP A 102 3.11 -3.20 8.56
N PHE A 103 3.28 -2.11 9.30
CA PHE A 103 3.24 -0.72 8.81
C PHE A 103 4.54 0.02 9.17
N GLN A 104 5.67 -0.72 9.19
CA GLN A 104 6.97 -0.14 9.55
C GLN A 104 7.43 0.88 8.52
N LEU A 105 7.12 0.64 7.24
CA LEU A 105 7.40 1.57 6.15
C LEU A 105 6.77 2.96 6.43
N GLU A 106 5.47 2.98 6.75
CA GLU A 106 4.75 4.21 7.11
C GLU A 106 5.30 4.83 8.39
N THR A 107 5.53 4.01 9.40
CA THR A 107 6.04 4.48 10.70
C THR A 107 7.40 5.18 10.55
N GLY A 108 8.31 4.59 9.77
CA GLY A 108 9.61 5.17 9.47
C GLY A 108 9.51 6.43 8.61
N PHE A 109 8.59 6.46 7.63
CA PHE A 109 8.34 7.64 6.83
C PHE A 109 7.88 8.81 7.71
N ILE A 110 6.84 8.61 8.54
CA ILE A 110 6.30 9.65 9.43
C ILE A 110 7.37 10.13 10.41
N ALA A 111 8.12 9.21 11.04
CA ALA A 111 9.19 9.57 11.98
C ALA A 111 10.22 10.49 11.32
N GLN A 112 10.66 10.17 10.10
CA GLN A 112 11.64 11.00 9.40
C GLN A 112 11.07 12.34 8.96
N GLN A 113 9.80 12.41 8.52
CA GLN A 113 9.15 13.67 8.18
C GLN A 113 9.06 14.58 9.41
N ILE A 114 8.60 14.06 10.55
CA ILE A 114 8.59 14.81 11.81
C ILE A 114 10.00 15.32 12.15
N GLN A 115 11.01 14.45 12.07
CA GLN A 115 12.39 14.87 12.33
C GLN A 115 12.87 16.00 11.40
N GLN A 116 12.53 15.96 10.11
CA GLN A 116 12.91 17.00 9.15
C GLN A 116 12.18 18.32 9.43
N ILE A 117 10.88 18.26 9.68
CA ILE A 117 10.03 19.43 9.93
C ILE A 117 10.39 20.11 11.25
N THR A 118 10.61 19.33 12.32
CA THR A 118 10.89 19.87 13.65
C THR A 118 12.37 20.08 13.92
N ALA A 119 13.27 19.59 13.05
CA ALA A 119 14.71 19.57 13.23
C ALA A 119 15.17 18.92 14.56
N VAL A 120 14.41 17.93 15.04
CA VAL A 120 14.64 17.22 16.32
C VAL A 120 14.62 15.72 16.05
N VAL A 121 15.49 14.94 16.70
CA VAL A 121 15.51 13.48 16.53
C VAL A 121 14.13 12.90 16.85
N ALA A 122 13.63 12.06 15.94
CA ALA A 122 12.32 11.43 16.08
C ALA A 122 12.37 9.93 15.76
N GLU A 123 11.69 9.14 16.58
CA GLU A 123 11.55 7.70 16.43
C GLU A 123 10.09 7.30 16.57
N GLY A 124 9.66 6.30 15.78
CA GLY A 124 8.28 5.87 15.71
C GLY A 124 8.08 4.43 16.16
N GLN A 125 6.92 4.15 16.75
CA GLN A 125 6.41 2.80 16.95
C GLN A 125 4.95 2.70 16.48
N GLN A 126 4.51 1.48 16.20
CA GLN A 126 3.15 1.18 15.79
C GLN A 126 2.50 0.17 16.73
N GLU A 127 1.19 0.28 16.87
CA GLU A 127 0.34 -0.70 17.55
C GLU A 127 -0.87 -0.99 16.67
N SER A 128 -1.08 -2.27 16.33
CA SER A 128 -2.19 -2.69 15.47
C SER A 128 -3.46 -2.90 16.29
N GLY A 129 -4.51 -2.14 15.98
CA GLY A 129 -5.89 -2.40 16.36
C GLY A 129 -6.69 -3.05 15.22
N GLN A 130 -7.97 -3.31 15.44
CA GLN A 130 -8.84 -3.86 14.39
C GLN A 130 -9.26 -2.76 13.41
N GLY A 131 -8.86 -2.89 12.14
CA GLY A 131 -9.11 -1.91 11.08
C GLY A 131 -8.34 -0.59 11.24
N LEU A 132 -7.43 -0.53 12.20
CA LEU A 132 -6.78 0.69 12.65
C LEU A 132 -5.34 0.39 13.07
N VAL A 133 -4.43 1.31 12.83
CA VAL A 133 -3.07 1.28 13.36
C VAL A 133 -2.80 2.58 14.08
N THR A 134 -2.37 2.50 15.33
CA THR A 134 -1.91 3.67 16.08
C THR A 134 -0.41 3.81 15.88
N ILE A 135 0.05 4.97 15.44
CA ILE A 135 1.47 5.29 15.26
C ILE A 135 1.83 6.39 16.25
N THR A 136 2.83 6.13 17.09
CA THR A 136 3.35 7.11 18.06
C THR A 136 4.75 7.49 17.67
N ILE A 137 4.99 8.78 17.45
CA ILE A 137 6.32 9.35 17.19
C ILE A 137 6.78 10.08 18.44
N ALA A 138 7.89 9.65 19.03
CA ALA A 138 8.54 10.32 20.15
C ALA A 138 9.70 11.18 19.63
N THR A 139 9.85 12.38 20.19
CA THR A 139 10.94 13.30 19.87
C THR A 139 11.86 13.55 21.07
N ASP A 140 13.15 13.68 20.79
CA ASP A 140 14.16 14.03 21.77
C ASP A 140 14.76 15.40 21.47
N THR A 141 14.22 16.43 22.13
CA THR A 141 14.64 17.83 21.98
C THR A 141 16.06 18.11 22.49
N THR A 142 16.70 17.14 23.15
CA THR A 142 18.09 17.28 23.61
C THR A 142 19.11 16.85 22.57
N ASP A 143 18.66 16.18 21.49
CA ASP A 143 19.51 15.68 20.43
C ASP A 143 19.21 16.40 19.10
N THR A 144 20.28 16.75 18.39
CA THR A 144 20.21 17.35 17.07
C THR A 144 20.48 16.28 16.02
N PRO A 145 19.56 16.04 15.08
CA PRO A 145 19.75 15.00 14.08
C PRO A 145 20.96 15.29 13.19
N LEU A 146 21.71 14.25 12.83
CA LEU A 146 22.78 14.34 11.83
C LEU A 146 22.17 14.84 10.51
N THR A 147 22.54 16.05 10.10
CA THR A 147 22.07 16.66 8.85
C THR A 147 22.77 15.98 7.68
N ASN A 148 22.09 15.05 7.02
CA ASN A 148 22.54 14.51 5.74
C ASN A 148 21.49 14.82 4.67
N GLN A 149 21.88 15.76 3.80
CA GLN A 149 21.18 16.26 2.60
C GLN A 149 19.98 17.17 2.84
N THR A 150 20.13 18.43 2.44
CA THR A 150 19.05 19.42 2.30
C THR A 150 18.37 19.18 0.96
N THR A 151 17.12 18.73 0.99
CA THR A 151 16.23 18.69 -0.17
C THR A 151 15.08 19.65 0.11
N GLU A 152 14.78 20.54 -0.83
CA GLU A 152 13.69 21.51 -0.71
C GLU A 152 12.35 20.78 -0.50
N PRO A 153 11.49 21.24 0.43
CA PRO A 153 10.19 20.62 0.66
C PRO A 153 9.32 20.52 -0.61
N LEU A 154 8.50 19.46 -0.68
CA LEU A 154 7.49 19.26 -1.71
C LEU A 154 6.48 20.41 -1.68
N THR A 155 6.12 20.92 -2.85
CA THR A 155 5.00 21.85 -3.00
C THR A 155 3.83 21.10 -3.62
N PHE A 156 2.72 20.98 -2.90
CA PHE A 156 1.51 20.35 -3.44
C PHE A 156 0.90 21.26 -4.50
N SER A 157 0.83 20.75 -5.74
CA SER A 157 -0.01 21.36 -6.76
C SER A 157 -1.47 21.15 -6.34
N LYS A 158 -2.14 22.19 -5.85
CA LYS A 158 -3.59 22.21 -5.63
C LYS A 158 -4.32 22.11 -6.98
N SER A 159 -4.34 20.92 -7.55
CA SER A 159 -5.33 20.47 -8.53
C SER A 159 -5.96 19.23 -7.91
N ASP A 160 -7.26 19.04 -8.10
CA ASP A 160 -8.03 17.88 -7.63
C ASP A 160 -8.67 18.08 -6.25
N SER A 161 -9.36 19.21 -6.10
CA SER A 161 -10.60 19.27 -5.33
C SER A 161 -11.77 19.56 -6.28
N GLU A 162 -11.92 18.71 -7.30
CA GLU A 162 -13.24 18.53 -7.91
C GLU A 162 -13.89 17.31 -7.24
N PRO A 163 -15.12 17.45 -6.70
CA PRO A 163 -15.90 16.30 -6.28
C PRO A 163 -16.02 15.34 -7.47
N ILE A 164 -15.76 14.06 -7.26
CA ILE A 164 -16.14 13.02 -8.21
C ILE A 164 -17.67 13.14 -8.34
N GLU A 165 -18.10 13.75 -9.44
CA GLU A 165 -19.50 13.83 -9.84
C GLU A 165 -20.02 12.39 -9.88
N ALA A 166 -21.06 12.13 -9.09
CA ALA A 166 -21.65 10.81 -8.97
C ALA A 166 -21.94 10.25 -10.37
N ALA A 167 -21.38 9.08 -10.66
CA ALA A 167 -21.69 8.34 -11.88
C ALA A 167 -23.22 8.19 -12.01
N PRO A 168 -23.79 8.30 -13.23
CA PRO A 168 -25.22 8.23 -13.40
C PRO A 168 -25.71 6.84 -12.98
N GLU A 169 -26.73 6.86 -12.13
CA GLU A 169 -27.51 5.71 -11.71
C GLU A 169 -28.06 5.00 -12.95
N ILE A 170 -27.46 3.87 -13.33
CA ILE A 170 -28.06 2.91 -14.25
C ILE A 170 -29.17 2.19 -13.49
N THR A 171 -30.39 2.72 -13.58
CA THR A 171 -31.61 1.99 -13.27
C THR A 171 -31.71 0.76 -14.17
N GLU A 172 -31.33 -0.40 -13.64
CA GLU A 172 -31.68 -1.70 -14.20
C GLU A 172 -33.18 -1.94 -13.98
N THR A 173 -33.99 -1.71 -15.00
CA THR A 173 -35.36 -2.22 -15.05
C THR A 173 -35.32 -3.72 -15.30
N GLU A 174 -35.84 -4.50 -14.34
CA GLU A 174 -36.09 -5.95 -14.46
C GLU A 174 -36.87 -6.29 -15.75
N PRO A 175 -36.55 -7.38 -16.48
CA PRO A 175 -37.36 -7.80 -17.61
C PRO A 175 -38.59 -8.57 -17.12
N ASN A 176 -39.77 -8.08 -17.51
CA ASN A 176 -41.05 -8.73 -17.32
C ASN A 176 -41.13 -10.01 -18.18
N ILE A 177 -41.48 -11.12 -17.54
CA ILE A 177 -41.72 -12.42 -18.19
C ILE A 177 -43.14 -12.41 -18.74
N GLU A 178 -43.29 -12.44 -20.07
CA GLU A 178 -44.55 -12.81 -20.71
C GLU A 178 -44.33 -13.86 -21.80
N ALA A 179 -45.13 -14.92 -21.71
CA ALA A 179 -45.03 -16.14 -22.48
C ALA A 179 -45.56 -15.95 -23.92
N ALA A 180 -44.81 -16.48 -24.89
CA ALA A 180 -45.34 -16.83 -26.20
C ALA A 180 -44.73 -18.15 -26.68
N THR A 181 -45.57 -19.18 -26.70
CA THR A 181 -45.32 -20.50 -27.29
C THR A 181 -45.37 -20.43 -28.81
N THR A 182 -44.30 -20.86 -29.50
CA THR A 182 -44.39 -21.52 -30.82
C THR A 182 -43.18 -22.42 -31.06
N LYS A 183 -43.46 -23.66 -31.50
CA LYS A 183 -42.51 -24.73 -31.86
C LYS A 183 -41.73 -24.40 -33.15
N SER A 184 -40.45 -24.79 -33.23
CA SER A 184 -39.85 -25.41 -34.43
C SER A 184 -38.41 -25.94 -34.19
N GLU A 185 -38.32 -27.26 -34.21
CA GLU A 185 -37.26 -28.20 -34.65
C GLU A 185 -35.76 -27.80 -34.86
N ASN A 186 -34.91 -28.66 -34.24
CA ASN A 186 -33.68 -29.34 -34.72
C ASN A 186 -32.49 -28.57 -35.31
N ASN A 187 -31.30 -28.64 -34.66
CA ASN A 187 -30.11 -29.37 -35.18
C ASN A 187 -28.93 -29.45 -34.17
N THR A 188 -28.58 -30.67 -33.76
CA THR A 188 -27.26 -31.36 -33.74
C THR A 188 -25.98 -30.73 -33.12
N GLU A 189 -25.61 -31.33 -31.97
CA GLU A 189 -24.31 -31.72 -31.38
C GLU A 189 -23.17 -30.72 -30.99
N PRO A 190 -22.42 -31.02 -29.89
CA PRO A 190 -21.45 -30.13 -29.25
C PRO A 190 -20.01 -30.33 -29.74
N ARG A 191 -19.25 -29.24 -29.85
CA ARG A 191 -17.80 -29.29 -30.11
C ARG A 191 -17.02 -29.60 -28.83
N ALA A 192 -16.52 -30.82 -28.76
CA ALA A 192 -15.46 -31.26 -27.86
C ALA A 192 -14.08 -30.75 -28.33
N GLY A 193 -13.19 -30.38 -27.39
CA GLY A 193 -11.76 -30.31 -27.68
C GLY A 193 -10.93 -29.47 -26.68
N PHE A 194 -9.88 -30.10 -26.15
CA PHE A 194 -8.73 -29.55 -25.41
C PHE A 194 -8.86 -29.35 -23.89
N ILE A 195 -8.96 -30.47 -23.16
CA ILE A 195 -8.36 -30.60 -21.81
C ILE A 195 -7.53 -31.90 -21.78
N PRO A 196 -6.20 -31.84 -21.59
CA PRO A 196 -5.43 -33.03 -21.21
C PRO A 196 -5.50 -33.25 -19.69
N SER A 197 -6.15 -34.33 -19.28
CA SER A 197 -6.13 -34.85 -17.91
C SER A 197 -4.75 -35.45 -17.59
N ARG A 198 -4.06 -34.94 -16.56
CA ARG A 198 -2.91 -35.62 -15.94
C ARG A 198 -3.37 -36.31 -14.65
N ARG A 199 -3.38 -37.65 -14.67
CA ARG A 199 -3.25 -38.48 -13.46
C ARG A 199 -1.94 -39.26 -13.56
N ASP A 200 -1.17 -39.11 -12.50
CA ASP A 200 -0.22 -40.02 -11.86
C ASP A 200 0.37 -41.17 -12.67
N ASP A 201 1.70 -41.18 -12.77
CA ASP A 201 2.44 -42.42 -12.87
C ASP A 201 3.73 -42.34 -12.03
N HIS A 202 3.69 -43.02 -10.89
CA HIS A 202 4.84 -43.32 -10.05
C HIS A 202 5.83 -44.21 -10.80
N LYS A 203 7.08 -43.78 -11.02
CA LYS A 203 8.22 -44.70 -11.07
C LYS A 203 9.46 -44.13 -10.39
N ARG A 204 9.75 -44.70 -9.22
CA ARG A 204 11.05 -44.73 -8.55
C ARG A 204 12.14 -45.20 -9.51
N ARG A 205 13.27 -44.50 -9.59
CA ARG A 205 14.58 -45.12 -9.87
C ARG A 205 15.66 -44.42 -9.04
N HIS A 206 16.16 -45.16 -8.05
CA HIS A 206 17.47 -44.94 -7.45
C HIS A 206 18.56 -45.00 -8.52
N TRP A 207 19.57 -44.14 -8.41
CA TRP A 207 20.88 -44.33 -9.04
C TRP A 207 21.95 -44.04 -7.97
N PHE A 208 22.67 -45.09 -7.55
CA PHE A 208 23.90 -45.01 -6.77
C PHE A 208 25.10 -44.79 -7.72
N GLY A 209 26.12 -44.08 -7.26
CA GLY A 209 27.41 -43.99 -7.96
C GLY A 209 28.48 -43.27 -7.16
N SER A 210 29.12 -44.00 -6.25
CA SER A 210 30.39 -43.65 -5.59
C SER A 210 31.55 -43.81 -6.57
N HIS A 211 32.50 -42.87 -6.58
CA HIS A 211 33.91 -43.15 -6.87
C HIS A 211 34.83 -42.13 -6.19
N HIS A 212 35.70 -42.69 -5.34
CA HIS A 212 37.06 -42.31 -4.95
C HIS A 212 37.36 -40.86 -4.54
#